data_AF-A0A418NX17-F1
#
_entry.id   AF-A0A418NX17-F1
#
_cell.length_a   1.000
_cell.length_b   1.000
_cell.length_c   1.000
_cell.angle_alpha   90.00
_cell.angle_beta   90.00
_cell.angle_gamma   90.00
#
_symmetry.space_group_name_H-M   'P 1'
#
loop_
_entity.id
_entity.type
_entity.pdbx_description
1 polymer ?
#
loop_
_entity_poly.entity_id
_entity_poly.type
_entity_poly.pdbx_seq_one_letter_code
_entity_poly.pdbx_strand_id
1 'polypeptide(L)'
;MSHLRLVGFITLIFFANPAGAQHPIIVQKLTEWNEAAPSPDNALLEQEVLTTAAEIYGPDGGCQDTQVALRDVRPATADRYVFTGVLNGTLRNAWFVTASLPGCDNAPVRFMVIRDADEDLRTIRVNRGDSIAWDSLFVDTLPLARLGALATLRSAGVGCATEASHTLGVTRVANEGSDLGPDVFGGRYAGSWSEIWPITICERTVEVFIEFTADGDGGAYTRVSGDQSKLVSENPA
;
A
#
# COMPACT_ATOMS: atom_id res chain seq x y z
N MET A 1 38.45 -15.27 58.73
CA MET A 1 37.04 -15.13 58.31
C MET A 1 37.02 -14.24 57.07
N SER A 2 37.03 -14.86 55.88
CA SER A 2 37.12 -14.16 54.60
C SER A 2 35.71 -13.79 54.12
N HIS A 3 35.44 -12.49 53.97
CA HIS A 3 34.22 -12.00 53.37
C HIS A 3 34.39 -11.93 51.84
N LEU A 4 33.87 -12.95 51.16
CA LEU A 4 33.72 -12.97 49.70
C LEU A 4 32.56 -12.04 49.33
N ARG A 5 32.87 -10.87 48.75
CA ARG A 5 31.86 -9.97 48.18
C ARG A 5 31.56 -10.40 46.75
N LEU A 6 30.39 -11.00 46.55
CA LEU A 6 29.82 -11.31 45.25
C LEU A 6 29.43 -9.99 44.55
N VAL A 7 30.20 -9.58 43.55
CA VAL A 7 29.83 -8.47 42.67
C VAL A 7 28.88 -9.05 41.61
N GLY A 8 27.58 -8.80 41.78
CA GLY A 8 26.57 -9.13 40.79
C GLY A 8 26.76 -8.26 39.55
N PHE A 9 27.22 -8.88 38.46
CA PHE A 9 27.28 -8.26 37.14
C PHE A 9 25.84 -8.23 36.58
N ILE A 10 25.18 -7.08 36.71
CA ILE A 10 23.88 -6.85 36.04
C ILE A 10 24.20 -6.52 34.59
N THR A 11 24.11 -7.53 33.73
CA THR A 11 24.11 -7.34 32.27
C THR A 11 22.77 -6.71 31.90
N LEU A 12 22.76 -5.39 31.71
CA LEU A 12 21.68 -4.67 31.05
C LEU A 12 21.62 -5.13 29.59
N ILE A 13 20.76 -6.10 29.31
CA ILE A 13 20.35 -6.44 27.94
C ILE A 13 19.48 -5.27 27.47
N PHE A 14 20.10 -4.33 26.75
CA PHE A 14 19.35 -3.37 25.94
C PHE A 14 18.68 -4.16 24.82
N PHE A 15 17.43 -4.56 25.04
CA PHE A 15 16.54 -4.86 23.93
C PHE A 15 16.39 -3.54 23.16
N ALA A 16 17.05 -3.43 22.02
CA ALA A 16 16.72 -2.41 21.04
C ALA A 16 15.25 -2.67 20.65
N ASN A 17 14.34 -1.93 21.27
CA ASN A 17 12.95 -1.95 20.87
C ASN A 17 12.92 -1.51 19.40
N PRO A 18 12.32 -2.27 18.48
CA PRO A 18 12.10 -1.83 17.10
C PRO A 18 11.19 -0.59 17.01
N ALA A 19 10.73 -0.05 18.15
CA ALA A 19 9.98 1.19 18.28
C ALA A 19 10.78 2.48 18.00
N GLY A 20 12.00 2.38 17.44
CA GLY A 20 12.87 3.52 17.14
C GLY A 20 12.90 3.99 15.68
N ALA A 21 12.12 3.37 14.78
CA ALA A 21 12.21 3.68 13.35
C ALA A 21 11.74 5.10 13.01
N GLN A 22 10.72 5.62 13.70
CA GLN A 22 10.19 6.96 13.45
C GLN A 22 10.48 7.90 14.60
N HIS A 23 10.84 9.15 14.29
CA HIS A 23 11.05 10.18 15.31
C HIS A 23 9.76 10.41 16.14
N PRO A 24 9.81 10.40 17.48
CA PRO A 24 8.61 10.46 18.34
C PRO A 24 7.68 11.64 18.06
N ILE A 25 8.23 12.82 17.73
CA ILE A 25 7.44 14.00 17.36
C ILE A 25 6.55 13.74 16.13
N ILE A 26 7.03 12.95 15.17
CA ILE A 26 6.26 12.63 13.95
C ILE A 26 5.08 11.72 14.32
N VAL A 27 5.32 10.68 15.12
CA VAL A 27 4.24 9.80 15.61
C VAL A 27 3.20 10.58 16.44
N GLN A 28 3.66 11.48 17.30
CA GLN A 28 2.78 12.38 18.05
C GLN A 28 1.92 13.23 17.12
N LYS A 29 2.51 13.85 16.09
CA LYS A 29 1.75 14.69 15.15
C LYS A 29 0.74 13.91 14.33
N LEU A 30 1.10 12.70 13.86
CA LEU A 30 0.16 11.81 13.19
C LEU A 30 -1.01 11.44 14.09
N THR A 31 -0.75 11.19 15.38
CA THR A 31 -1.79 10.88 16.37
C THR A 31 -2.73 12.08 16.55
N GLU A 32 -2.18 13.28 16.78
CA GLU A 32 -2.96 14.52 16.93
C GLU A 32 -3.87 14.78 15.72
N TRP A 33 -3.36 14.59 14.49
CA TRP A 33 -4.18 14.78 13.28
C TRP A 33 -5.28 13.73 13.13
N ASN A 34 -5.02 12.47 13.51
CA ASN A 34 -6.04 11.44 13.46
C ASN A 34 -7.13 11.60 14.52
N GLU A 35 -6.77 12.07 15.71
CA GLU A 35 -7.75 12.40 16.75
C GLU A 35 -8.61 13.61 16.37
N ALA A 36 -8.03 14.61 15.71
CA ALA A 36 -8.74 15.81 15.26
C ALA A 36 -9.70 15.55 14.09
N ALA A 37 -9.41 14.55 13.26
CA ALA A 37 -10.23 14.14 12.12
C ALA A 37 -10.34 12.60 12.10
N PRO A 38 -11.23 12.01 12.92
CA PRO A 38 -11.42 10.57 12.99
C PRO A 38 -12.10 10.03 11.72
N SER A 39 -12.00 8.71 11.52
CA SER A 39 -12.68 8.02 10.41
C SER A 39 -14.18 8.34 10.41
N PRO A 40 -14.79 8.58 9.23
CA PRO A 40 -16.23 8.49 9.06
C PRO A 40 -16.75 7.14 9.55
N ASP A 41 -18.05 7.08 9.85
CA ASP A 41 -18.72 5.82 10.14
C ASP A 41 -18.73 4.90 8.92
N ASN A 42 -18.93 3.60 9.16
CA ASN A 42 -18.88 2.59 8.11
C ASN A 42 -19.95 2.80 7.03
N ALA A 43 -21.12 3.36 7.36
CA ALA A 43 -22.18 3.55 6.38
C ALA A 43 -21.79 4.61 5.34
N LEU A 44 -21.17 5.71 5.79
CA LEU A 44 -20.63 6.73 4.89
C LEU A 44 -19.46 6.18 4.07
N LEU A 45 -18.56 5.40 4.68
CA LEU A 45 -17.46 4.75 3.95
C LEU A 45 -17.95 3.77 2.89
N GLU A 46 -18.98 2.96 3.19
CA GLU A 46 -19.61 2.04 2.24
C GLU A 46 -20.21 2.81 1.06
N GLN A 47 -20.88 3.94 1.32
CA GLN A 47 -21.46 4.79 0.29
C GLN A 47 -20.39 5.38 -0.64
N GLU A 48 -19.30 5.89 -0.07
CA GLU A 48 -18.17 6.44 -0.81
C GLU A 48 -17.51 5.37 -1.70
N VAL A 49 -17.24 4.20 -1.13
CA VAL A 49 -16.67 3.06 -1.86
C VAL A 49 -17.62 2.60 -2.97
N LEU A 50 -18.92 2.49 -2.70
CA LEU A 50 -19.91 2.07 -3.69
C LEU A 50 -20.00 3.06 -4.86
N THR A 51 -19.98 4.36 -4.56
CA THR A 51 -20.03 5.42 -5.57
C THR A 51 -18.83 5.31 -6.51
N THR A 52 -17.61 5.26 -5.97
CA THR A 52 -16.40 5.10 -6.78
C THR A 52 -16.33 3.74 -7.49
N ALA A 53 -16.82 2.66 -6.87
CA ALA A 53 -16.89 1.36 -7.53
C ALA A 53 -17.85 1.38 -8.73
N ALA A 54 -19.01 2.04 -8.60
CA ALA A 54 -19.95 2.19 -9.71
C ALA A 54 -19.34 2.99 -10.88
N GLU A 55 -18.52 4.01 -10.60
CA GLU A 55 -17.81 4.75 -11.65
C GLU A 55 -16.75 3.90 -12.37
N ILE A 56 -16.01 3.07 -11.61
CA ILE A 56 -14.91 2.25 -12.15
C ILE A 56 -15.43 1.03 -12.91
N TYR A 57 -16.46 0.34 -12.38
CA TYR A 57 -16.92 -0.95 -12.86
C TYR A 57 -18.30 -0.90 -13.55
N GLY A 58 -19.04 0.19 -13.39
CA GLY A 58 -20.37 0.37 -13.97
C GLY A 58 -20.43 0.45 -15.50
N PRO A 59 -19.45 1.07 -16.21
CA PRO A 59 -19.47 1.13 -17.68
C PRO A 59 -19.50 -0.25 -18.37
N ASP A 60 -18.94 -1.28 -17.72
CA ASP A 60 -18.91 -2.66 -18.23
C ASP A 60 -20.12 -3.49 -17.78
N GLY A 61 -21.12 -2.87 -17.14
CA GLY A 61 -22.31 -3.53 -16.62
C GLY A 61 -22.08 -4.39 -15.37
N GLY A 62 -20.86 -4.41 -14.84
CA GLY A 62 -20.42 -5.36 -13.80
C GLY A 62 -20.78 -5.00 -12.36
N CYS A 63 -21.54 -3.94 -12.10
CA CYS A 63 -21.65 -3.43 -10.71
C CYS A 63 -23.08 -2.98 -10.31
N GLN A 64 -24.12 -3.43 -11.01
CA GLN A 64 -25.51 -3.12 -10.66
C GLN A 64 -25.95 -3.96 -9.44
N ASP A 65 -26.56 -3.31 -8.43
CA ASP A 65 -27.02 -3.91 -7.16
C ASP A 65 -25.94 -4.52 -6.25
N THR A 66 -24.75 -3.92 -6.25
CA THR A 66 -23.60 -4.43 -5.50
C THR A 66 -23.70 -4.12 -4.01
N GLN A 67 -23.51 -5.16 -3.18
CA GLN A 67 -23.25 -4.99 -1.76
C GLN A 67 -21.76 -4.69 -1.55
N VAL A 68 -21.44 -3.61 -0.84
CA VAL A 68 -20.07 -3.37 -0.37
C VAL A 68 -19.89 -4.04 0.98
N ALA A 69 -18.80 -4.78 1.15
CA ALA A 69 -18.41 -5.31 2.45
C ALA A 69 -17.03 -4.76 2.82
N LEU A 70 -16.99 -3.81 3.75
CA LEU A 70 -15.73 -3.31 4.29
C LEU A 70 -15.02 -4.44 5.06
N ARG A 71 -13.76 -4.67 4.70
CA ARG A 71 -12.89 -5.66 5.35
C ARG A 71 -11.99 -5.02 6.40
N ASP A 72 -11.45 -3.85 6.08
CA ASP A 72 -10.48 -3.14 6.88
C ASP A 72 -10.60 -1.63 6.62
N VAL A 73 -10.47 -0.85 7.69
CA VAL A 73 -10.40 0.61 7.65
C VAL A 73 -9.26 1.04 8.55
N ARG A 74 -8.27 1.69 7.98
CA ARG A 74 -7.10 2.18 8.71
C ARG A 74 -6.72 3.58 8.24
N PRO A 75 -6.12 4.42 9.10
CA PRO A 75 -5.65 5.72 8.67
C PRO A 75 -4.68 5.65 7.51
N ALA A 76 -4.67 6.69 6.68
CA ALA A 76 -3.72 6.89 5.60
C ALA A 76 -2.89 8.17 5.79
N THR A 77 -2.89 8.76 6.99
CA THR A 77 -2.28 10.06 7.28
C THR A 77 -0.76 10.09 7.04
N ALA A 78 -0.09 8.95 7.17
CA ALA A 78 1.34 8.82 6.88
C ALA A 78 1.66 8.71 5.38
N ASP A 79 0.66 8.51 4.51
CA ASP A 79 0.86 8.57 3.06
C ASP A 79 1.35 9.97 2.66
N ARG A 80 2.33 10.04 1.76
CA ARG A 80 2.97 11.31 1.37
C ARG A 80 1.98 12.36 0.86
N TYR A 81 0.97 11.95 0.10
CA TYR A 81 -0.04 12.86 -0.43
C TYR A 81 -0.92 13.42 0.69
N VAL A 82 -1.38 12.55 1.59
CA VAL A 82 -2.23 12.91 2.72
C VAL A 82 -1.47 13.78 3.72
N PHE A 83 -0.27 13.35 4.12
CA PHE A 83 0.61 14.06 5.03
C PHE A 83 0.88 15.49 4.55
N THR A 84 1.25 15.65 3.27
CA THR A 84 1.52 16.95 2.67
C THR A 84 0.26 17.82 2.61
N GLY A 85 -0.90 17.21 2.31
CA GLY A 85 -2.17 17.92 2.28
C GLY A 85 -2.61 18.41 3.65
N VAL A 86 -2.45 17.61 4.70
CA VAL A 86 -2.74 18.02 6.09
C VAL A 86 -1.78 19.12 6.53
N LEU A 87 -0.49 18.99 6.24
CA LEU A 87 0.52 20.00 6.57
C LEU A 87 0.21 21.36 5.91
N ASN A 88 -0.26 21.33 4.66
CA ASN A 88 -0.62 22.53 3.91
C ASN A 88 -2.05 23.03 4.19
N GLY A 89 -2.81 22.35 5.05
CA GLY A 89 -4.18 22.70 5.39
C GLY A 89 -5.19 22.50 4.25
N THR A 90 -4.84 21.73 3.21
CA THR A 90 -5.76 21.40 2.11
C THR A 90 -6.57 20.13 2.38
N LEU A 91 -6.09 19.27 3.28
CA LEU A 91 -6.78 18.06 3.73
C LEU A 91 -6.97 18.04 5.23
N ARG A 92 -8.04 17.38 5.69
CA ARG A 92 -8.26 17.07 7.11
C ARG A 92 -7.61 15.75 7.48
N ASN A 93 -7.89 14.69 6.71
CA ASN A 93 -7.30 13.36 6.88
C ASN A 93 -7.68 12.44 5.70
N ALA A 94 -7.21 11.21 5.71
CA ALA A 94 -7.67 10.14 4.82
C ALA A 94 -7.56 8.76 5.47
N TRP A 95 -8.24 7.78 4.90
CA TRP A 95 -8.27 6.39 5.36
C TRP A 95 -8.13 5.43 4.18
N PHE A 96 -7.30 4.40 4.35
CA PHE A 96 -7.33 3.24 3.48
C PHE A 96 -8.52 2.37 3.87
N VAL A 97 -9.36 2.08 2.89
CA VAL A 97 -10.55 1.24 3.04
C VAL A 97 -10.41 0.05 2.11
N THR A 98 -10.26 -1.15 2.66
CA THR A 98 -10.23 -2.39 1.86
C THR A 98 -11.63 -2.99 1.85
N ALA A 99 -12.20 -3.24 0.68
CA ALA A 99 -13.55 -3.75 0.52
C ALA A 99 -13.62 -4.99 -0.39
N SER A 100 -14.61 -5.84 -0.14
CA SER A 100 -15.10 -6.80 -1.14
C SER A 100 -16.20 -6.15 -1.97
N LEU A 101 -16.20 -6.43 -3.27
CA LEU A 101 -17.23 -5.94 -4.20
C LEU A 101 -17.85 -7.13 -4.96
N PRO A 102 -18.63 -8.00 -4.30
CA PRO A 102 -19.24 -9.16 -4.94
C PRO A 102 -20.07 -8.75 -6.16
N GLY A 103 -19.78 -9.34 -7.31
CA GLY A 103 -20.41 -8.98 -8.58
C GLY A 103 -19.54 -8.08 -9.46
N CYS A 104 -18.74 -7.18 -8.87
CA CYS A 104 -17.85 -6.28 -9.61
C CYS A 104 -16.41 -6.77 -9.68
N ASP A 105 -15.90 -7.29 -8.56
CA ASP A 105 -14.52 -7.69 -8.45
C ASP A 105 -14.37 -8.87 -7.48
N ASN A 106 -13.69 -9.91 -7.94
CA ASN A 106 -13.42 -11.09 -7.12
C ASN A 106 -12.21 -10.90 -6.20
N ALA A 107 -11.38 -9.88 -6.44
CA ALA A 107 -10.29 -9.49 -5.56
C ALA A 107 -10.75 -8.45 -4.54
N PRO A 108 -10.14 -8.40 -3.34
CA PRO A 108 -10.28 -7.23 -2.48
C PRO A 108 -9.79 -5.99 -3.23
N VAL A 109 -10.45 -4.86 -3.01
CA VAL A 109 -10.06 -3.58 -3.61
C VAL A 109 -9.80 -2.60 -2.49
N ARG A 110 -8.65 -1.93 -2.54
CA ARG A 110 -8.31 -0.86 -1.61
C ARG A 110 -8.63 0.48 -2.23
N PHE A 111 -9.34 1.28 -1.46
CA PHE A 111 -9.65 2.67 -1.72
C PHE A 111 -8.89 3.56 -0.73
N MET A 112 -8.71 4.82 -1.10
CA MET A 112 -8.38 5.88 -0.16
C MET A 112 -9.55 6.85 -0.16
N VAL A 113 -10.22 6.96 0.98
CA VAL A 113 -11.27 7.96 1.24
C VAL A 113 -10.59 9.14 1.89
N ILE A 114 -10.68 10.31 1.25
CA ILE A 114 -9.95 11.52 1.62
C ILE A 114 -10.97 12.58 2.03
N ARG A 115 -10.75 13.20 3.18
CA ARG A 115 -11.50 14.37 3.64
C ARG A 115 -10.69 15.63 3.38
N ASP A 116 -11.24 16.55 2.63
CA ASP A 116 -10.61 17.84 2.38
C ASP A 116 -10.85 18.85 3.52
N ALA A 117 -10.32 20.08 3.37
CA ALA A 117 -10.43 21.14 4.37
C ALA A 117 -11.87 21.65 4.59
N ASP A 118 -12.74 21.49 3.59
CA ASP A 118 -14.15 21.91 3.59
C ASP A 118 -15.08 20.79 4.11
N GLU A 119 -14.51 19.68 4.57
CA GLU A 119 -15.17 18.47 5.08
C GLU A 119 -15.81 17.58 3.99
N ASP A 120 -15.57 17.87 2.73
CA ASP A 120 -16.03 17.03 1.62
C ASP A 120 -15.19 15.76 1.52
N LEU A 121 -15.86 14.66 1.13
CA LEU A 121 -15.22 13.38 0.88
C LEU A 121 -14.98 13.17 -0.61
N ARG A 122 -13.82 12.60 -0.91
CA ARG A 122 -13.49 12.09 -2.24
C ARG A 122 -12.80 10.74 -2.10
N THR A 123 -13.05 9.86 -3.05
CA THR A 123 -12.59 8.48 -2.96
C THR A 123 -11.86 8.10 -4.24
N ILE A 124 -10.68 7.49 -4.08
CA ILE A 124 -9.88 6.96 -5.18
C ILE A 124 -9.61 5.47 -4.97
N ARG A 125 -9.50 4.71 -6.05
CA ARG A 125 -9.00 3.33 -5.99
C ARG A 125 -7.47 3.35 -5.97
N VAL A 126 -6.90 2.75 -4.93
CA VAL A 126 -5.44 2.61 -4.75
C VAL A 126 -4.93 1.38 -5.49
N ASN A 127 -5.44 0.20 -5.16
CA ASN A 127 -5.01 -1.04 -5.78
C ASN A 127 -6.10 -2.13 -5.75
N ARG A 128 -5.90 -3.18 -6.56
CA ARG A 128 -6.65 -4.43 -6.49
C ARG A 128 -5.75 -5.51 -5.91
N GLY A 129 -6.28 -6.34 -5.02
CA GLY A 129 -5.55 -7.38 -4.31
C GLY A 129 -4.89 -6.90 -3.01
N ASP A 130 -4.05 -7.76 -2.44
CA ASP A 130 -3.39 -7.51 -1.17
C ASP A 130 -2.03 -6.84 -1.40
N SER A 131 -1.80 -5.72 -0.74
CA SER A 131 -0.54 -4.98 -0.81
C SER A 131 -0.22 -4.32 0.52
N ILE A 132 1.05 -4.27 0.88
CA ILE A 132 1.55 -3.49 2.02
C ILE A 132 1.93 -2.09 1.57
N ALA A 133 2.33 -1.93 0.30
CA ALA A 133 2.60 -0.62 -0.28
C ALA A 133 1.37 0.31 -0.17
N TRP A 134 1.64 1.53 0.28
CA TRP A 134 0.66 2.60 0.35
C TRP A 134 0.60 3.36 -0.98
N ASP A 135 -0.39 4.24 -1.16
CA ASP A 135 -0.70 4.85 -2.46
C ASP A 135 0.49 5.62 -3.08
N SER A 136 1.15 6.49 -2.32
CA SER A 136 2.33 7.20 -2.83
C SER A 136 3.48 6.27 -3.20
N LEU A 137 3.66 5.13 -2.50
CA LEU A 137 4.65 4.13 -2.87
C LEU A 137 4.26 3.38 -4.16
N PHE A 138 2.96 3.16 -4.40
CA PHE A 138 2.44 2.68 -5.69
C PHE A 138 2.78 3.64 -6.82
N VAL A 139 2.48 4.93 -6.65
CA VAL A 139 2.75 5.98 -7.66
C VAL A 139 4.25 6.03 -7.99
N ASP A 140 5.11 5.96 -6.99
CA ASP A 140 6.55 6.06 -7.18
C ASP A 140 7.16 4.78 -7.78
N THR A 141 6.56 3.60 -7.54
CA THR A 141 7.08 2.30 -7.97
C THR A 141 6.55 1.82 -9.32
N LEU A 142 5.29 2.11 -9.65
CA LEU A 142 4.63 1.56 -10.84
C LEU A 142 5.39 1.83 -12.16
N PRO A 143 6.00 3.02 -12.39
CA PRO A 143 6.82 3.25 -13.57
C PRO A 143 8.01 2.29 -13.67
N LEU A 144 8.66 1.96 -12.54
CA LEU A 144 9.77 1.00 -12.50
C LEU A 144 9.27 -0.43 -12.76
N ALA A 145 8.13 -0.81 -12.19
CA ALA A 145 7.51 -2.11 -12.44
C ALA A 145 7.16 -2.30 -13.92
N ARG A 146 6.61 -1.25 -14.58
CA ARG A 146 6.34 -1.25 -16.02
C ARG A 146 7.62 -1.46 -16.84
N LEU A 147 8.71 -0.78 -16.49
CA LEU A 147 10.00 -0.99 -17.16
C LEU A 147 10.54 -2.40 -16.96
N GLY A 148 10.38 -2.98 -15.77
CA GLY A 148 10.70 -4.39 -15.48
C GLY A 148 9.90 -5.37 -16.35
N ALA A 149 8.59 -5.13 -16.50
CA ALA A 149 7.74 -5.92 -17.40
C ALA A 149 8.20 -5.84 -18.86
N LEU A 150 8.48 -4.64 -19.36
CA LEU A 150 8.99 -4.42 -20.73
C LEU A 150 10.35 -5.11 -20.96
N ALA A 151 11.25 -5.04 -19.98
CA ALA A 151 12.55 -5.73 -20.05
C ALA A 151 12.35 -7.25 -20.13
N THR A 152 11.43 -7.79 -19.34
CA THR A 152 11.07 -9.22 -19.34
C THR A 152 10.53 -9.65 -20.71
N LEU A 153 9.57 -8.91 -21.27
CA LEU A 153 9.03 -9.18 -22.61
C LEU A 153 10.11 -9.14 -23.69
N ARG A 154 11.00 -8.14 -23.65
CA ARG A 154 12.11 -8.02 -24.60
C ARG A 154 13.05 -9.22 -24.50
N SER A 155 13.38 -9.68 -23.30
CA SER A 155 14.23 -10.86 -23.10
C SER A 155 13.58 -12.15 -23.63
N ALA A 156 12.24 -12.22 -23.62
CA ALA A 156 11.46 -13.31 -24.20
C ALA A 156 11.25 -13.18 -25.72
N GLY A 157 11.84 -12.18 -26.39
CA GLY A 157 11.68 -11.95 -27.83
C GLY A 157 10.33 -11.34 -28.22
N VAL A 158 9.56 -10.82 -27.27
CA VAL A 158 8.28 -10.16 -27.53
C VAL A 158 8.52 -8.68 -27.81
N GLY A 159 8.21 -8.24 -29.03
CA GLY A 159 8.26 -6.83 -29.41
C GLY A 159 7.14 -6.04 -28.72
N CYS A 160 7.51 -5.03 -27.93
CA CYS A 160 6.56 -4.17 -27.25
C CYS A 160 7.13 -2.74 -27.16
N ALA A 161 6.31 -1.75 -27.52
CA ALA A 161 6.70 -0.35 -27.46
C ALA A 161 6.76 0.13 -26.00
N THR A 162 7.74 0.97 -25.65
CA THR A 162 7.88 1.51 -24.30
C THR A 162 6.66 2.32 -23.86
N GLU A 163 5.99 2.99 -24.81
CA GLU A 163 4.79 3.79 -24.57
C GLU A 163 3.48 2.99 -24.61
N ALA A 164 3.54 1.66 -24.78
CA ALA A 164 2.33 0.85 -24.82
C ALA A 164 1.51 1.00 -23.54
N SER A 165 0.19 1.10 -23.70
CA SER A 165 -0.75 1.13 -22.58
C SER A 165 -0.58 -0.11 -21.71
N HIS A 166 -0.77 0.05 -20.41
CA HIS A 166 -0.63 -1.02 -19.44
C HIS A 166 -1.73 -0.95 -18.41
N THR A 167 -1.99 -2.09 -17.77
CA THR A 167 -2.87 -2.18 -16.60
C THR A 167 -2.16 -2.93 -15.49
N LEU A 168 -2.41 -2.53 -14.26
CA LEU A 168 -2.03 -3.27 -13.06
C LEU A 168 -3.13 -4.28 -12.73
N GLY A 169 -2.74 -5.54 -12.60
CA GLY A 169 -3.62 -6.64 -12.24
C GLY A 169 -3.88 -6.72 -10.73
N VAL A 170 -4.13 -7.94 -10.25
CA VAL A 170 -4.36 -8.21 -8.82
C VAL A 170 -3.00 -8.38 -8.13
N THR A 171 -2.62 -7.39 -7.34
CA THR A 171 -1.40 -7.41 -6.54
C THR A 171 -1.51 -8.41 -5.39
N ARG A 172 -0.37 -8.93 -4.95
CA ARG A 172 -0.29 -9.83 -3.80
C ARG A 172 1.03 -9.67 -3.06
N VAL A 173 0.98 -9.80 -1.74
CA VAL A 173 2.18 -9.94 -0.90
C VAL A 173 2.83 -11.28 -1.20
N ALA A 174 4.11 -11.26 -1.55
CA ALA A 174 4.90 -12.46 -1.80
C ALA A 174 5.60 -12.96 -0.54
N ASN A 175 6.16 -12.03 0.25
CA ASN A 175 6.78 -12.35 1.54
C ASN A 175 6.78 -11.12 2.46
N GLU A 176 6.53 -11.32 3.74
CA GLU A 176 6.79 -10.35 4.80
C GLU A 176 8.14 -10.66 5.45
N GLY A 177 9.03 -9.66 5.53
CA GLY A 177 10.30 -9.82 6.22
C GLY A 177 10.09 -10.01 7.72
N SER A 178 10.96 -10.78 8.37
CA SER A 178 10.91 -10.96 9.82
C SER A 178 11.16 -9.66 10.61
N ASP A 179 11.67 -8.64 9.93
CA ASP A 179 11.95 -7.31 10.44
C ASP A 179 10.83 -6.30 10.14
N LEU A 180 9.74 -6.72 9.49
CA LEU A 180 8.63 -5.84 9.10
C LEU A 180 8.00 -5.19 10.34
N GLY A 181 8.20 -3.88 10.46
CA GLY A 181 7.62 -3.05 11.51
C GLY A 181 6.11 -2.87 11.34
N PRO A 182 5.40 -2.40 12.38
CA PRO A 182 3.95 -2.22 12.31
C PRO A 182 3.54 -1.17 11.28
N ASP A 183 2.27 -1.24 10.85
CA ASP A 183 1.62 -0.11 10.20
C ASP A 183 1.42 1.02 11.20
N VAL A 184 1.85 2.22 10.82
CA VAL A 184 1.73 3.45 11.59
C VAL A 184 1.01 4.47 10.72
N PHE A 185 -0.31 4.56 10.92
CA PHE A 185 -1.21 5.48 10.20
C PHE A 185 -1.14 5.35 8.66
N GLY A 186 -0.99 4.12 8.16
CA GLY A 186 -0.97 3.79 6.73
C GLY A 186 0.42 3.77 6.11
N GLY A 187 1.48 4.06 6.89
CA GLY A 187 2.87 3.92 6.48
C GLY A 187 3.58 2.83 7.28
N ARG A 188 4.66 2.27 6.73
CA ARG A 188 5.59 1.41 7.49
C ARG A 188 6.97 2.03 7.46
N TYR A 189 7.54 2.22 8.64
CA TYR A 189 8.81 2.92 8.81
C TYR A 189 10.00 1.98 9.03
N ALA A 190 9.78 0.67 9.12
CA ALA A 190 10.89 -0.29 9.26
C ALA A 190 10.58 -1.62 8.60
N GLY A 191 11.65 -2.26 8.17
CA GLY A 191 11.68 -3.64 7.74
C GLY A 191 11.47 -3.82 6.25
N SER A 192 11.42 -5.09 5.84
CA SER A 192 11.37 -5.47 4.44
C SER A 192 10.11 -6.26 4.11
N TRP A 193 9.66 -6.16 2.87
CA TRP A 193 8.62 -7.03 2.33
C TRP A 193 8.79 -7.13 0.82
N SER A 194 8.07 -8.06 0.20
CA SER A 194 8.03 -8.18 -1.25
C SER A 194 6.61 -8.42 -1.74
N GLU A 195 6.34 -7.95 -2.94
CA GLU A 195 5.05 -8.07 -3.61
C GLU A 195 5.24 -8.54 -5.04
N ILE A 196 4.19 -9.13 -5.58
CA ILE A 196 4.10 -9.44 -7.01
C ILE A 196 3.00 -8.59 -7.62
N TRP A 197 3.40 -7.80 -8.60
CA TRP A 197 2.54 -6.87 -9.33
C TRP A 197 2.39 -7.37 -10.77
N PRO A 198 1.23 -7.95 -11.13
CA PRO A 198 0.97 -8.34 -12.51
C PRO A 198 0.78 -7.10 -13.37
N ILE A 199 1.61 -6.93 -14.39
CA ILE A 199 1.50 -5.86 -15.37
C ILE A 199 1.07 -6.46 -16.70
N THR A 200 -0.12 -6.09 -17.17
CA THR A 200 -0.59 -6.43 -18.52
C THR A 200 -0.17 -5.33 -19.47
N ILE A 201 0.66 -5.66 -20.45
CA ILE A 201 1.18 -4.73 -21.47
C ILE A 201 1.43 -5.50 -22.76
N CYS A 202 1.05 -4.94 -23.91
CA CYS A 202 1.12 -5.62 -25.21
C CYS A 202 0.44 -7.00 -25.20
N GLU A 203 -0.75 -7.11 -24.60
CA GLU A 203 -1.55 -8.35 -24.50
C GLU A 203 -0.81 -9.50 -23.81
N ARG A 204 0.17 -9.18 -22.97
CA ARG A 204 0.92 -10.15 -22.17
C ARG A 204 0.92 -9.69 -20.73
N THR A 205 0.81 -10.65 -19.82
CA THR A 205 0.90 -10.39 -18.39
C THR A 205 2.27 -10.80 -17.89
N VAL A 206 2.99 -9.86 -17.29
CA VAL A 206 4.24 -10.14 -16.58
C VAL A 206 4.00 -9.99 -15.09
N GLU A 207 4.26 -11.04 -14.32
CA GLU A 207 4.37 -10.93 -12.87
C GLU A 207 5.70 -10.28 -12.53
N VAL A 208 5.67 -9.04 -12.04
CA VAL A 208 6.86 -8.30 -11.63
C VAL A 208 7.05 -8.47 -10.13
N PHE A 209 8.19 -9.04 -9.73
CA PHE A 209 8.57 -9.14 -8.32
C PHE A 209 9.25 -7.86 -7.86
N ILE A 210 8.81 -7.35 -6.71
CA ILE A 210 9.25 -6.08 -6.16
C ILE A 210 9.60 -6.28 -4.69
N GLU A 211 10.80 -5.86 -4.32
CA GLU A 211 11.25 -5.80 -2.93
C GLU A 211 11.17 -4.37 -2.42
N PHE A 212 10.68 -4.22 -1.20
CA PHE A 212 10.59 -2.96 -0.49
C PHE A 212 11.39 -3.04 0.80
N THR A 213 12.02 -1.93 1.18
CA THR A 213 12.74 -1.81 2.46
C THR A 213 12.52 -0.42 3.04
N ALA A 214 11.88 -0.35 4.20
CA ALA A 214 11.74 0.86 4.99
C ALA A 214 12.83 0.90 6.07
N ASP A 215 13.45 2.07 6.25
CA ASP A 215 14.64 2.27 7.09
C ASP A 215 14.46 3.32 8.19
N GLY A 216 13.30 3.96 8.25
CA GLY A 216 12.93 5.00 9.22
C GLY A 216 12.76 6.38 8.60
N ASP A 217 13.16 6.57 7.35
CA ASP A 217 13.22 7.90 6.73
C ASP A 217 11.88 8.38 6.13
N GLY A 218 10.78 7.70 6.46
CA GLY A 218 9.44 8.07 5.99
C GLY A 218 9.11 7.65 4.56
N GLY A 219 9.87 6.70 4.02
CA GLY A 219 9.63 6.06 2.73
C GLY A 219 10.08 4.60 2.75
N ALA A 220 10.02 3.96 1.58
CA ALA A 220 10.63 2.67 1.36
C ALA A 220 11.48 2.72 0.08
N TYR A 221 12.66 2.14 0.14
CA TYR A 221 13.42 1.82 -1.06
C TYR A 221 12.72 0.72 -1.82
N THR A 222 12.65 0.86 -3.14
CA THR A 222 12.07 -0.14 -4.01
C THR A 222 13.14 -0.73 -4.93
N ARG A 223 13.15 -2.06 -5.03
CA ARG A 223 13.97 -2.81 -5.98
C ARG A 223 13.06 -3.68 -6.84
N VAL A 224 13.08 -3.41 -8.15
CA VAL A 224 12.43 -4.25 -9.16
C VAL A 224 13.49 -5.15 -9.79
N SER A 225 13.47 -6.45 -9.48
CA SER A 225 14.49 -7.38 -9.98
C SER A 225 14.07 -7.93 -11.35
N GLY A 226 14.85 -7.62 -12.38
CA GLY A 226 14.57 -8.05 -13.76
C GLY A 226 14.68 -9.57 -13.99
N ASP A 227 15.39 -10.28 -13.11
CA ASP A 227 15.59 -11.73 -13.12
C ASP A 227 14.50 -12.51 -12.35
N GLN A 228 13.73 -11.83 -11.51
CA GLN A 228 12.63 -12.42 -10.73
C GLN A 228 11.25 -12.09 -11.31
N SER A 229 11.21 -11.35 -12.42
CA SER A 229 10.00 -11.08 -13.18
C SER A 229 9.71 -12.21 -14.16
N LYS A 230 8.44 -12.62 -14.28
CA LYS A 230 8.05 -13.79 -15.07
C LYS A 230 6.92 -13.45 -16.04
N LEU A 231 7.13 -13.78 -17.32
CA LEU A 231 6.05 -13.81 -18.29
C LEU A 231 5.08 -14.95 -17.94
N VAL A 232 3.81 -14.62 -17.71
CA VAL A 232 2.76 -15.61 -17.52
C VAL A 232 2.22 -15.97 -18.91
N SER A 233 2.37 -17.22 -19.31
CA SER A 233 1.83 -17.72 -20.58
C SER A 233 0.30 -17.69 -20.54
N GLU A 234 -0.29 -16.88 -21.42
CA GLU A 234 -1.71 -16.71 -21.81
C GLU A 234 -2.82 -17.01 -20.78
N ASN A 235 -3.69 -16.02 -20.57
CA ASN A 235 -4.95 -16.17 -19.84
C ASN A 235 -5.81 -17.26 -20.52
N PRO A 236 -6.34 -18.27 -19.80
CA PRO A 236 -7.63 -18.82 -20.20
C PRO A 236 -8.67 -17.70 -20.08
N ALA A 237 -9.55 -17.63 -21.07
CA ALA A 237 -10.60 -16.62 -21.24
C ALA A 237 -11.38 -16.28 -19.95
#